data_AF-A0A5K1ALS6-F1
#
_entry.id   AF-A0A5K1ALS6-F1
#
_cell.length_a   1.000
_cell.length_b   1.000
_cell.length_c   1.000
_cell.angle_alpha   90.00
_cell.angle_beta   90.00
_cell.angle_gamma   90.00
#
_symmetry.space_group_name_H-M   'P 1'
#
loop_
_entity.id
_entity.type
_entity.pdbx_description
1 polymer ?
#
loop_
_entity_poly.entity_id
_entity_poly.type
_entity_poly.pdbx_seq_one_letter_code
_entity_poly.pdbx_strand_id
1 'polypeptide(L)' 'MHMDESVVDDIIRRLLDAKNSRTTKQVNLTEGEIRQLCVASKAIFINQPNLLELEAPIKIC' A
#
# COMPACT_ATOMS: atom_id res chain seq x y z
N MET A 1 -2.80 12.07 -10.27
CA MET A 1 -1.78 12.40 -9.26
C MET A 1 -0.95 11.16 -9.04
N HIS A 2 0.34 11.24 -9.30
CA HIS A 2 1.29 10.16 -9.06
C HIS A 2 1.83 10.33 -7.64
N MET A 3 1.78 9.27 -6.83
CA MET A 3 2.42 9.29 -5.52
C MET A 3 3.91 9.05 -5.72
N ASP A 4 4.74 9.82 -5.03
CA ASP A 4 6.19 9.70 -5.14
C ASP A 4 6.66 8.33 -4.62
N GLU A 5 7.52 7.66 -5.40
CA GLU A 5 8.04 6.32 -5.08
C GLU A 5 8.76 6.29 -3.73
N SER A 6 9.56 7.33 -3.42
CA SER A 6 10.30 7.41 -2.16
C SER A 6 9.37 7.49 -0.94
N VAL A 7 8.18 8.09 -1.10
CA VAL A 7 7.16 8.18 -0.04
C VAL A 7 6.48 6.82 0.15
N VAL A 8 6.16 6.12 -0.94
CA VAL A 8 5.56 4.77 -0.85
C VAL A 8 6.54 3.80 -0.19
N ASP A 9 7.80 3.83 -0.58
CA ASP A 9 8.86 2.97 -0.03
C ASP A 9 9.07 3.21 1.47
N ASP A 10 9.09 4.47 1.92
CA ASP A 10 9.20 4.80 3.34
C ASP A 10 8.01 4.28 4.15
N ILE A 11 6.79 4.42 3.63
CA ILE A 11 5.57 3.90 4.28
C ILE A 11 5.63 2.37 4.39
N ILE A 12 5.99 1.67 3.30
CA ILE A 12 6.14 0.21 3.30
C ILE A 12 7.18 -0.20 4.35
N ARG A 13 8.33 0.47 4.38
CA ARG A 13 9.39 0.20 5.35
C ARG A 13 8.88 0.35 6.80
N ARG A 14 8.21 1.46 7.13
CA ARG A 14 7.65 1.70 8.47
C ARG A 14 6.62 0.63 8.88
N LEU A 15 5.76 0.20 7.95
CA LEU A 15 4.77 -0.84 8.20
C LEU A 15 5.42 -2.21 8.45
N LEU A 16 6.45 -2.56 7.68
CA LEU A 16 7.19 -3.82 7.86
C LEU A 16 8.01 -3.85 9.15
N ASP A 17 8.65 -2.72 9.50
CA ASP A 17 9.43 -2.60 10.74
C ASP A 17 8.58 -2.82 11.98
N ALA A 18 7.33 -2.33 11.98
CA ALA A 18 6.39 -2.57 13.08
C ALA A 18 5.95 -4.04 13.20
N LYS A 19 5.81 -4.75 12.07
CA LYS A 19 5.51 -6.19 12.05
C LYS A 19 6.65 -7.03 12.64
N ASN A 20 7.90 -6.64 12.40
CA ASN A 20 9.08 -7.36 12.85
C ASN A 20 9.49 -7.01 14.30
N SER A 21 8.80 -6.07 14.94
CA SER A 21 9.05 -5.72 16.33
C SER A 21 8.51 -6.78 17.29
N ARG A 22 9.21 -6.99 18.41
CA ARG A 22 8.83 -7.95 19.46
C ARG A 22 7.49 -7.59 20.14
N THR A 23 7.04 -6.35 20.01
CA THR A 23 5.77 -5.85 20.52
C THR A 23 4.98 -5.19 19.39
N THR A 24 3.66 -5.41 19.38
CA THR A 24 2.77 -4.74 18.43
C THR A 24 2.88 -3.23 18.62
N LYS A 25 3.43 -2.54 17.61
CA LYS A 25 3.62 -1.09 17.62
C LYS A 25 2.70 -0.44 16.60
N GLN A 26 1.98 0.60 16.99
CA GLN A 26 1.25 1.43 16.04
C GLN A 26 2.23 2.18 15.12
N VAL A 27 1.94 2.19 13.83
CA VAL A 27 2.70 2.94 12.84
C VAL A 27 2.04 4.29 12.67
N ASN A 28 2.80 5.35 12.96
CA ASN A 28 2.32 6.72 12.77
C ASN A 28 2.43 7.07 11.29
N LEU A 29 1.29 7.06 10.60
CA LEU A 29 1.11 7.64 9.28
C LEU A 29 0.31 8.94 9.44
N THR A 30 0.72 9.98 8.71
CA THR A 30 -0.02 11.24 8.67
C THR A 30 -1.30 11.08 7.86
N GLU A 31 -2.30 11.94 8.10
CA GLU A 31 -3.52 11.97 7.29
C GLU A 31 -3.20 12.16 5.79
N GLY A 32 -2.20 13.00 5.48
CA GLY A 32 -1.74 13.25 4.12
C GLY A 32 -1.23 11.99 3.42
N GLU A 33 -0.40 11.20 4.09
CA GLU A 33 0.11 9.92 3.58
C GLU A 33 -1.01 8.92 3.34
N ILE A 34 -1.94 8.78 4.31
CA ILE A 34 -3.09 7.88 4.17
C ILE A 34 -3.97 8.30 2.99
N ARG A 35 -4.27 9.60 2.87
CA ARG A 35 -5.07 10.13 1.75
C ARG A 35 -4.39 9.90 0.41
N GLN A 36 -3.07 10.09 0.32
CA GLN A 36 -2.32 9.85 -0.90
C GLN A 36 -2.38 8.38 -1.32
N LEU A 37 -2.19 7.44 -0.39
CA LEU A 37 -2.37 6.01 -0.65
C LEU A 37 -3.76 5.72 -1.21
N CYS A 38 -4.82 6.21 -0.55
CA CYS A 38 -6.19 5.98 -1.01
C CYS A 38 -6.45 6.54 -2.41
N VAL A 39 -5.98 7.76 -2.69
CA VAL A 39 -6.18 8.40 -4.00
C VAL A 39 -5.40 7.67 -5.09
N ALA A 40 -4.15 7.29 -4.83
CA ALA A 40 -3.32 6.55 -5.78
C ALA A 40 -3.89 5.15 -6.06
N SER A 41 -4.22 4.39 -5.02
CA SER A 41 -4.83 3.05 -5.16
C SER A 41 -6.17 3.12 -5.88
N LYS A 42 -7.03 4.11 -5.58
CA LYS A 42 -8.30 4.30 -6.29
C LYS A 42 -8.10 4.49 -7.80
N ALA A 43 -7.09 5.28 -8.21
CA ALA A 43 -6.79 5.48 -9.61
C ALA A 43 -6.34 4.16 -10.28
N ILE A 44 -5.52 3.36 -9.59
CA ILE A 44 -5.09 2.03 -10.08
C ILE A 44 -6.32 1.12 -10.26
N PHE A 45 -7.18 1.02 -9.24
CA PHE A 45 -8.36 0.14 -9.31
C PHE A 45 -9.36 0.57 -10.39
N ILE A 46 -9.55 1.87 -10.62
CA ILE A 46 -10.43 2.37 -11.70
C ILE A 46 -9.87 2.03 -13.09
N ASN A 47 -8.55 2.01 -13.23
CA ASN A 47 -7.90 1.68 -14.50
C ASN A 47 -7.83 0.16 -14.76
N GLN A 48 -8.05 -0.66 -13.73
CA GLN A 48 -8.14 -2.12 -13.85
C GLN A 48 -9.58 -2.54 -14.15
N PRO A 49 -9.80 -3.67 -14.86
CA PRO A 49 -11.13 -4.21 -15.05
C PRO A 49 -11.73 -4.71 -13.72
N ASN A 50 -13.04 -4.57 -13.56
CA ASN A 50 -13.76 -5.09 -12.39
C ASN A 50 -13.64 -6.61 -12.24
N LEU A 51 -13.48 -7.32 -13.37
CA LEU A 51 -13.17 -8.74 -13.40
C LEU A 51 -11.69 -8.89 -13.78
N LEU A 52 -10.85 -9.18 -12.78
CA LEU A 52 -9.41 -9.35 -12.99
C LEU A 52 -9.13 -10.69 -13.66
N GLU A 53 -8.38 -10.66 -14.76
CA GLU A 53 -7.79 -11.83 -15.39
C GLU A 53 -6.37 -11.98 -14.86
N LEU A 54 -6.12 -13.03 -14.08
CA LEU A 54 -4.85 -13.27 -13.39
C LEU A 54 -4.22 -14.58 -13.89
N GLU A 55 -2.90 -14.59 -14.06
CA GLU A 55 -2.14 -15.76 -14.46
C GLU A 55 -1.41 -16.40 -13.26
N ALA A 56 -1.27 -17.73 -13.28
CA ALA A 56 -0.51 -18.46 -12.29
C ALA A 56 1.00 -18.32 -12.52
N PRO A 57 1.84 -18.38 -11.46
CA PRO A 57 1.50 -18.69 -10.07
C PRO A 57 1.12 -17.46 -9.24
N ILE A 58 0.04 -17.57 -8.46
CA ILE A 58 -0.39 -16.53 -7.51
C ILE A 58 -0.79 -17.16 -6.18
N LYS A 59 -0.51 -16.48 -5.07
CA LYS A 59 -1.02 -16.85 -3.73
C LYS A 59 -2.31 -16.10 -3.46
N ILE A 60 -3.38 -16.83 -3.16
CA ILE A 60 -4.66 -16.27 -2.70
C ILE A 60 -4.65 -16.33 -1.17
N CYS A 61 -4.91 -15.20 -0.51
CA CYS A 61 -4.93 -15.05 0.95
C CYS A 61 -6.32 -14.70 1.45
#